data_AF-A0A435AU50-F1
#
_entry.id   AF-A0A435AU50-F1
#
_cell.length_a   1.000
_cell.length_b   1.000
_cell.length_c   1.000
_cell.angle_alpha   90.00
_cell.angle_beta   90.00
_cell.angle_gamma   90.00
#
_symmetry.space_group_name_H-M   'P 1'
#
loop_
_entity.id
_entity.type
_entity.pdbx_description
1 polymer ?
#
loop_
_entity_poly.entity_id
_entity_poly.type
_entity_poly.pdbx_seq_one_letter_code
_entity_poly.pdbx_strand_id
1 'polypeptide(L)'
;AILHAAARLDRDRDFDDFGIYHLTGAGEANWSGFARQILEMSRAHGGPHARVRDIATGDYPTKARRPQNSRLSTARFGSTFAWQAPDWRLSAQRVVSRLLGQGKGDAGGSVAGPGLR
;
A
#
# COMPACT_ATOMS: atom_id res chain seq x y z
N ALA A 1 2.89 9.64 8.65
CA ALA A 1 3.76 10.66 8.05
C ALA A 1 3.26 12.09 8.28
N ILE A 2 2.18 12.55 7.64
CA ILE A 2 1.72 13.95 7.74
C ILE A 2 1.50 14.39 9.19
N LEU A 3 0.82 13.58 10.00
CA LEU A 3 0.62 13.89 11.43
C LEU A 3 1.92 13.99 12.23
N HIS A 4 2.95 13.20 11.90
CA HIS A 4 4.26 13.29 12.55
C HIS A 4 5.01 14.55 12.13
N ALA A 5 4.95 14.91 10.84
CA ALA A 5 5.52 16.15 10.34
C ALA A 5 4.83 17.37 10.95
N ALA A 6 3.49 17.41 10.94
CA ALA A 6 2.71 18.48 11.55
C ALA A 6 3.02 18.63 13.04
N ALA A 7 3.09 17.53 13.79
CA ALA A 7 3.42 17.57 15.21
C ALA A 7 4.86 18.03 15.49
N ARG A 8 5.81 17.80 14.57
CA ARG A 8 7.18 18.32 14.67
C ARG A 8 7.21 19.83 14.42
N LEU A 9 6.51 20.30 13.39
CA LEU A 9 6.41 21.72 13.03
C LEU A 9 5.70 22.54 14.11
N ASP A 10 4.67 21.99 14.74
CA ASP A 10 3.94 22.65 15.83
C ASP A 10 4.81 22.84 17.09
N ARG A 11 5.65 21.85 17.41
CA ARG A 11 6.52 21.87 18.60
C ARG A 11 7.79 22.68 18.41
N ASP A 12 8.26 22.86 17.18
CA ASP A 12 9.53 23.50 16.86
C ASP A 12 9.29 24.76 16.02
N ARG A 13 9.23 25.90 16.71
CA ARG A 13 8.93 27.19 16.09
C ARG A 13 10.06 27.71 15.19
N ASP A 14 11.27 27.17 15.36
CA ASP A 14 12.47 27.55 14.61
C ASP A 14 12.84 26.49 13.55
N PHE A 15 11.91 25.59 13.21
CA PHE A 15 12.13 24.55 12.21
C PHE A 15 12.58 25.15 10.87
N ASP A 16 13.76 24.76 10.40
CA ASP A 16 14.38 25.24 9.15
C ASP A 16 14.61 24.12 8.11
N ASP A 17 14.37 22.86 8.48
CA ASP A 17 14.51 21.65 7.66
C ASP A 17 13.42 21.50 6.56
N PHE A 18 12.88 22.60 6.04
CA PHE A 18 11.92 22.55 4.94
C PHE A 18 12.57 22.03 3.64
N GLY A 19 11.79 21.36 2.81
CA GLY A 19 12.25 20.92 1.50
C GLY A 19 11.56 19.66 0.98
N ILE A 20 12.22 19.02 0.02
CA ILE A 20 11.72 17.83 -0.66
C ILE A 20 12.20 16.57 0.07
N TYR A 21 11.24 15.69 0.34
CA TYR A 21 11.45 14.41 1.00
C TYR A 21 10.90 13.26 0.16
N HIS A 22 11.64 12.16 0.09
CA HIS A 22 11.07 10.90 -0.37
C HIS A 22 10.34 10.21 0.78
N LEU A 23 9.16 9.67 0.46
CA LEU A 23 8.36 8.93 1.42
C LEU A 23 7.67 7.75 0.72
N THR A 24 8.04 6.53 1.11
CA THR A 24 7.47 5.28 0.63
C THR A 24 7.37 4.29 1.81
N GLY A 25 6.62 3.19 1.64
CA GLY A 25 6.73 2.05 2.56
C GLY A 25 8.17 1.55 2.68
N ALA A 26 8.54 1.00 3.82
CA ALA A 26 9.87 0.42 4.02
C ALA A 26 10.03 -0.90 3.26
N GLY A 27 11.28 -1.25 2.96
CA GLY A 27 11.64 -2.40 2.16
C GLY A 27 11.56 -2.14 0.65
N GLU A 28 11.69 -3.21 -0.12
CA GLU A 28 11.63 -3.17 -1.59
C GLU A 28 10.89 -4.38 -2.15
N ALA A 29 10.43 -4.25 -3.39
CA ALA A 29 9.81 -5.32 -4.16
C ALA A 29 10.00 -5.08 -5.66
N ASN A 30 10.02 -6.17 -6.42
CA ASN A 30 9.68 -6.15 -7.83
C ASN A 30 8.17 -6.43 -8.00
N TRP A 31 7.63 -6.17 -9.20
CA TRP A 31 6.18 -6.31 -9.45
C TRP A 31 5.65 -7.72 -9.21
N SER A 32 6.40 -8.75 -9.64
CA SER A 32 5.97 -10.14 -9.44
C SER A 32 6.02 -10.54 -7.96
N GLY A 33 7.01 -10.09 -7.20
CA GLY A 33 7.13 -10.30 -5.76
C GLY A 33 6.00 -9.64 -4.99
N PHE A 34 5.63 -8.41 -5.37
CA PHE A 34 4.47 -7.71 -4.78
C PHE A 34 3.17 -8.48 -5.06
N ALA A 35 2.94 -8.89 -6.30
CA ALA A 35 1.75 -9.66 -6.69
C ALA A 35 1.67 -11.01 -5.97
N ARG A 36 2.78 -11.75 -5.87
CA ARG A 36 2.84 -13.02 -5.11
C ARG A 36 2.44 -12.81 -3.66
N GLN A 37 3.01 -11.80 -2.99
CA GLN A 37 2.71 -11.55 -1.60
C GLN A 37 1.22 -11.24 -1.39
N ILE A 38 0.63 -10.41 -2.25
CA ILE A 38 -0.81 -10.10 -2.19
C ILE A 38 -1.66 -11.35 -2.35
N LEU A 39 -1.39 -12.17 -3.38
CA LEU A 39 -2.18 -13.36 -3.67
C LEU A 39 -1.99 -14.45 -2.62
N GLU A 40 -0.81 -14.56 -2.02
CA GLU A 40 -0.54 -15.47 -0.90
C GLU A 40 -1.29 -15.03 0.37
N MET A 41 -1.29 -13.74 0.68
CA MET A 41 -2.10 -13.21 1.78
C MET A 41 -3.58 -13.42 1.53
N SER A 42 -4.06 -13.20 0.31
CA SER A 42 -5.45 -13.45 -0.07
C SER A 42 -5.80 -14.94 0.13
N ARG A 43 -4.96 -15.85 -0.37
CA ARG A 43 -5.10 -17.30 -0.20
C ARG A 43 -5.21 -17.70 1.27
N ALA A 44 -4.34 -17.15 2.13
CA ALA A 44 -4.33 -17.42 3.56
C ALA A 44 -5.63 -16.99 4.27
N HIS A 45 -6.38 -16.05 3.70
CA HIS A 45 -7.68 -15.59 4.21
C HIS A 45 -8.87 -16.18 3.45
N GLY A 46 -8.66 -17.24 2.65
CA GLY A 46 -9.71 -17.88 1.86
C GLY A 46 -10.18 -17.08 0.63
N GLY A 47 -9.42 -16.06 0.24
CA GLY A 47 -9.73 -15.20 -0.91
C GLY A 47 -9.20 -15.72 -2.25
N PRO A 48 -9.46 -14.96 -3.35
CA PRO A 48 -8.96 -15.27 -4.68
C PRO A 48 -7.43 -15.33 -4.72
N HIS A 49 -6.89 -16.29 -5.47
CA HIS A 49 -5.45 -16.47 -5.61
C HIS A 49 -5.10 -17.02 -7.00
N ALA A 50 -3.86 -16.80 -7.42
CA ALA A 50 -3.33 -17.30 -8.69
C ALA A 50 -1.81 -17.52 -8.60
N ARG A 51 -1.26 -18.35 -9.50
CA ARG A 51 0.19 -18.49 -9.64
C ARG A 51 0.75 -17.28 -10.40
N VAL A 52 1.84 -16.70 -9.90
CA VAL A 52 2.54 -15.58 -10.55
C VAL A 52 3.81 -16.09 -11.20
N ARG A 53 3.86 -15.99 -12.53
CA ARG A 53 5.05 -16.26 -13.34
C ARG A 53 5.85 -14.98 -13.55
N ASP A 54 7.17 -15.04 -13.42
CA ASP A 54 8.03 -13.92 -13.79
C ASP A 54 8.04 -13.71 -15.30
N ILE A 55 8.20 -12.46 -15.70
CA ILE A 55 8.49 -12.06 -17.08
C ILE A 55 9.56 -10.96 -17.05
N ALA A 56 10.34 -10.85 -18.11
CA ALA A 56 11.23 -9.71 -18.30
C ALA A 56 10.42 -8.47 -18.72
N THR A 57 10.95 -7.28 -18.45
CA THR A 57 10.33 -6.02 -18.92
C THR A 57 10.16 -6.00 -20.44
N GLY A 58 11.06 -6.65 -21.18
CA GLY A 58 10.98 -6.76 -22.65
C GLY A 58 9.84 -7.64 -23.14
N ASP A 59 9.37 -8.59 -22.31
CA ASP A 59 8.26 -9.48 -22.65
C ASP A 59 6.90 -8.76 -22.60
N TYR A 60 6.86 -7.55 -22.04
CA TYR A 60 5.67 -6.71 -21.97
C TYR A 60 6.00 -5.23 -22.25
N PRO A 61 6.20 -4.87 -23.52
CA PRO A 61 6.60 -3.52 -23.90
C PRO A 61 5.46 -2.52 -23.63
N THR A 62 5.80 -1.41 -22.98
CA THR A 62 4.87 -0.31 -22.71
C THR A 62 5.27 0.95 -23.46
N LYS A 63 4.29 1.77 -23.89
CA LYS A 63 4.53 3.04 -24.60
C LYS A 63 5.47 3.98 -23.83
N ALA A 64 5.33 4.04 -22.50
CA ALA A 64 6.22 4.80 -21.64
C ALA A 64 7.40 3.93 -21.16
N ARG A 65 8.61 4.50 -21.18
CA ARG A 65 9.80 3.86 -20.61
C ARG A 65 9.67 3.78 -19.09
N ARG A 66 9.67 2.57 -18.55
CA ARG A 66 9.66 2.34 -17.09
C ARG A 66 11.09 2.27 -16.58
N PRO A 67 11.42 2.98 -15.48
CA PRO A 67 12.73 2.84 -14.85
C PRO A 67 12.89 1.41 -14.30
N GLN A 68 14.10 0.86 -14.43
CA GLN A 68 14.45 -0.45 -13.86
C GLN A 68 14.56 -0.42 -12.33
N ASN A 69 14.88 0.75 -11.77
CA ASN A 69 14.99 0.97 -10.34
C ASN A 69 14.20 2.23 -9.94
N SER A 70 13.18 2.04 -9.12
CA SER A 70 12.36 3.11 -8.55
C SER A 70 12.47 3.19 -7.02
N ARG A 71 13.50 2.57 -6.43
CA ARG A 71 13.72 2.60 -4.98
C ARG A 71 14.05 4.03 -4.56
N LEU A 72 13.43 4.49 -3.48
CA LEU A 72 13.66 5.81 -2.90
C LEU A 72 14.20 5.65 -1.49
N SER A 73 15.29 6.36 -1.17
CA SER A 73 15.78 6.45 0.20
C SER A 73 14.91 7.40 1.01
N THR A 74 14.33 6.92 2.11
CA THR A 74 13.49 7.69 3.05
C THR A 74 14.28 8.18 4.27
N ALA A 75 15.62 8.02 4.27
CA ALA A 75 16.48 8.32 5.40
C ALA A 75 16.34 9.76 5.90
N ARG A 76 16.29 10.75 4.97
CA ARG A 76 16.11 12.17 5.30
C ARG A 76 14.79 12.42 6.05
N PHE A 77 13.69 11.79 5.61
CA PHE A 77 12.42 11.92 6.31
C PHE A 77 12.50 11.32 7.72
N GLY A 78 13.12 10.15 7.82
CA GLY A 78 13.33 9.45 9.08
C GLY A 78 14.12 10.26 10.10
N SER A 79 15.21 10.91 9.68
CA SER A 79 16.03 11.74 10.55
C SER A 79 15.32 13.03 10.98
N THR A 80 14.65 13.73 10.05
CA THR A 80 14.02 15.02 10.34
C THR A 80 12.76 14.89 11.19
N PHE A 81 11.93 13.88 10.93
CA PHE A 81 10.61 13.75 11.56
C PHE A 81 10.52 12.60 12.56
N ALA A 82 11.64 11.93 12.86
CA ALA A 82 11.75 10.80 13.79
C ALA A 82 10.69 9.70 13.53
N TRP A 83 10.35 9.47 12.26
CA TRP A 83 9.32 8.52 11.87
C TRP A 83 9.63 7.86 10.53
N GLN A 84 9.34 6.56 10.43
CA GLN A 84 9.48 5.78 9.21
C GLN A 84 8.17 5.07 8.89
N ALA A 85 7.90 4.89 7.60
CA ALA A 85 6.74 4.13 7.17
C ALA A 85 6.90 2.64 7.52
N PRO A 86 5.80 1.93 7.80
CA PRO A 86 5.86 0.48 8.01
C PRO A 86 6.39 -0.25 6.78
N ASP A 87 6.88 -1.48 7.00
CA ASP A 87 7.20 -2.41 5.91
C ASP A 87 5.99 -2.56 4.96
N TRP A 88 6.25 -2.55 3.66
CA TRP A 88 5.19 -2.61 2.65
C TRP A 88 4.32 -3.86 2.79
N ARG A 89 4.86 -4.98 3.27
CA ARG A 89 4.12 -6.24 3.44
C ARG A 89 3.04 -6.12 4.50
N LEU A 90 3.36 -5.47 5.63
CA LEU A 90 2.38 -5.21 6.70
C LEU A 90 1.26 -4.29 6.22
N SER A 91 1.61 -3.27 5.43
CA SER A 91 0.62 -2.37 4.84
C SER A 91 -0.29 -3.10 3.85
N ALA A 92 0.29 -3.92 2.98
CA ALA A 92 -0.46 -4.71 2.01
C ALA A 92 -1.38 -5.74 2.68
N GLN A 93 -0.91 -6.40 3.75
CA GLN A 93 -1.71 -7.34 4.54
C GLN A 93 -2.98 -6.67 5.08
N ARG A 94 -2.84 -5.48 5.70
CA ARG A 94 -3.98 -4.73 6.24
C ARG A 94 -5.03 -4.42 5.18
N VAL A 95 -4.59 -4.05 3.98
CA VAL A 95 -5.49 -3.78 2.85
C VAL A 95 -6.18 -5.05 2.38
N VAL A 96 -5.44 -6.15 2.18
CA VAL A 96 -6.02 -7.43 1.75
C VAL A 96 -7.06 -7.93 2.76
N SER A 97 -6.72 -7.94 4.05
CA SER A 97 -7.65 -8.36 5.11
C SER A 97 -8.91 -7.48 5.13
N ARG A 98 -8.78 -6.16 4.92
CA ARG A 98 -9.93 -5.25 4.84
C ARG A 98 -10.82 -5.58 3.64
N LEU A 99 -10.25 -5.77 2.45
CA LEU A 99 -11.02 -6.05 1.24
C LEU A 99 -11.79 -7.37 1.35
N LEU A 100 -11.17 -8.40 1.95
CA LEU A 100 -11.82 -9.69 2.16
C LEU A 100 -12.86 -9.67 3.30
N GLY A 101 -12.65 -8.83 4.32
CA GLY A 101 -13.63 -8.61 5.40
C GLY A 101 -14.88 -7.86 4.95
N GLN A 102 -14.74 -6.93 4.00
CA GLN A 102 -15.86 -6.14 3.45
C GLN A 102 -16.81 -6.98 2.57
N GLY A 103 -16.36 -8.09 1.99
CA GLY A 103 -17.20 -8.98 1.17
C GLY A 103 -18.17 -9.88 1.94
N LYS A 104 -18.12 -9.88 3.29
CA LYS A 104 -18.96 -10.75 4.13
C LYS A 104 -20.24 -10.08 4.67
N GLY A 105 -20.44 -8.78 4.40
CA GLY A 105 -21.51 -7.96 4.99
C GLY A 105 -22.74 -7.67 4.11
N ASP A 106 -22.66 -7.83 2.79
CA ASP A 106 -23.69 -7.30 1.88
C ASP A 106 -24.55 -8.37 1.17
N ALA A 107 -24.47 -9.62 1.62
CA ALA A 107 -25.31 -10.73 1.13
C ALA A 107 -26.35 -11.14 2.18
N GLY A 108 -27.31 -10.26 2.48
CA GLY A 108 -28.35 -10.58 3.47
C GLY A 108 -29.29 -9.42 3.80
N GLY A 109 -30.03 -8.92 2.81
CA GLY A 109 -31.01 -7.86 3.02
C GLY A 109 -32.02 -7.75 1.89
N SER A 110 -32.70 -8.86 1.57
CA SER A 110 -33.93 -8.78 0.75
C SER A 110 -35.03 -8.16 1.62
N VAL A 111 -35.27 -6.86 1.45
CA VAL A 111 -36.49 -6.22 1.95
C VAL A 111 -37.55 -6.41 0.87
N ALA A 112 -38.43 -7.39 1.09
CA ALA A 112 -39.71 -7.46 0.40
C ALA A 112 -40.53 -6.21 0.80
N GLY A 113 -40.78 -5.31 -0.16
CA GLY A 113 -41.65 -4.17 0.05
C GLY A 113 -43.11 -4.63 0.22
N PRO A 114 -43.90 -4.02 1.12
CA PRO A 114 -45.30 -4.37 1.26
C PRO A 114 -46.08 -3.82 0.06
N GLY A 115 -46.83 -4.71 -0.61
CA GLY A 115 -47.78 -4.33 -1.65
C GLY A 115 -48.88 -3.46 -1.05
N LEU A 116 -49.06 -2.27 -1.61
CA LEU A 116 -50.24 -1.45 -1.37
C LEU A 116 -51.42 -2.02 -2.18
N ARG A 117 -52.51 -2.33 -1.48
CA ARG A 117 -53.87 -2.26 -2.02
C ARG A 117 -54.38 -0.83 -1.84
#